data_AF-A0A945IT96-F1
#
_entry.id   AF-A0A945IT96-F1
#
_cell.length_a   1.000
_cell.length_b   1.000
_cell.length_c   1.000
_cell.angle_alpha   90.00
_cell.angle_beta   90.00
_cell.angle_gamma   90.00
#
_symmetry.space_group_name_H-M   'P 1'
#
loop_
_entity.id
_entity.type
_entity.pdbx_description
1 polymer ?
#
loop_
_entity_poly.entity_id
_entity_poly.type
_entity_poly.pdbx_seq_one_letter_code
_entity_poly.pdbx_strand_id
1 'polypeptide(L)'
;MAVRTTYPSLLRSAGFIEIDEVDVTAEYLATQRRWLAATLRHEEGLRSVLGDDGVHEGIERRRRTVDAIEGGLLSRTLYSATRSHRLRYGRDARSSPNR
;
A
#
# COMPACT_ATOMS: atom_id res chain seq x y z
N MET A 1 -24.30 8.24 13.02
CA MET A 1 -23.33 8.61 11.96
C MET A 1 -22.10 7.74 12.12
N ALA A 2 -21.75 6.91 11.13
CA ALA A 2 -20.48 6.20 11.14
C ALA A 2 -19.38 7.18 10.72
N VAL A 3 -18.43 7.47 11.61
CA VAL A 3 -17.25 8.27 11.26
C VAL A 3 -16.43 7.43 10.27
N ARG A 4 -16.33 7.88 9.01
CA ARG A 4 -15.46 7.27 8.01
C ARG A 4 -14.04 7.33 8.59
N THR A 5 -13.52 6.19 9.03
CA THR A 5 -12.18 6.13 9.62
C THR A 5 -11.19 6.22 8.47
N THR A 6 -10.49 7.34 8.37
CA THR A 6 -9.42 7.51 7.37
C THR A 6 -8.20 6.69 7.77
N TYR A 7 -7.37 6.28 6.81
CA TYR A 7 -6.16 5.50 7.11
C TYR A 7 -5.21 6.20 8.10
N PRO A 8 -4.98 7.53 8.03
CA PRO A 8 -4.26 8.26 9.08
C PRO A 8 -4.89 8.13 10.48
N SER A 9 -6.23 8.06 10.56
CA SER A 9 -6.92 7.89 11.84
C SER A 9 -6.68 6.50 12.43
N LEU A 10 -6.58 5.46 11.58
CA LEU A 10 -6.19 4.11 11.99
C LEU A 10 -4.73 4.06 12.48
N LEU A 11 -3.81 4.77 11.80
CA LEU A 11 -2.42 4.84 12.23
C LEU A 11 -2.30 5.54 13.60
N ARG A 12 -3.03 6.64 13.82
CA ARG A 12 -3.06 7.32 15.13
C ARG A 12 -3.63 6.43 16.23
N SER A 13 -4.73 5.72 15.99
CA SER A 13 -5.34 4.84 17.00
C SER A 13 -4.44 3.66 17.35
N ALA A 14 -3.58 3.23 16.42
CA ALA A 14 -2.54 2.22 16.65
C ALA A 14 -1.28 2.76 17.36
N GLY A 15 -1.23 4.05 17.72
CA GLY A 15 -0.13 4.65 18.47
C GLY A 15 1.05 5.14 17.62
N PHE A 16 0.86 5.23 16.29
CA PHE A 16 1.81 5.89 15.41
C PHE A 16 1.66 7.42 15.48
N ILE A 17 2.79 8.09 15.35
CA ILE A 17 2.96 9.55 15.33
C ILE A 17 3.73 9.94 14.06
N GLU A 18 3.87 11.25 13.79
CA GLU A 18 4.62 11.74 12.62
C GLU A 18 4.16 11.06 11.32
N ILE A 19 2.84 11.07 11.09
CA ILE A 19 2.23 10.39 9.95
C ILE A 19 2.29 11.32 8.74
N ASP A 20 3.06 10.92 7.73
CA ASP A 20 3.05 11.55 6.42
C ASP A 20 2.20 10.73 5.46
N GLU A 21 1.51 11.45 4.57
CA GLU A 21 0.66 10.90 3.53
C GLU A 21 1.09 11.49 2.19
N VAL A 22 1.50 10.64 1.25
CA VAL A 22 1.93 11.04 -0.08
C VAL A 22 1.11 10.29 -1.12
N ASP A 23 0.38 11.03 -1.94
CA ASP A 23 -0.22 10.46 -3.16
C ASP A 23 0.90 10.14 -4.15
N VAL A 24 1.03 8.85 -4.48
CA VAL A 24 2.02 8.32 -5.43
C VAL A 24 1.33 7.65 -6.63
N THR A 25 0.08 8.02 -6.89
CA THR A 25 -0.76 7.43 -7.94
C THR A 25 -0.13 7.60 -9.32
N ALA A 26 0.47 8.76 -9.60
CA ALA A 26 1.09 9.06 -10.89
C ALA A 26 2.34 8.19 -11.15
N GLU A 27 3.23 8.07 -10.15
CA GLU A 27 4.42 7.24 -10.20
C GLU A 27 4.06 5.76 -10.30
N TYR A 28 3.00 5.36 -9.60
CA TYR A 28 2.47 4.00 -9.69
C TYR A 28 1.91 3.70 -11.08
N LEU A 29 1.12 4.61 -11.66
CA LEU A 29 0.61 4.48 -13.03
C LEU A 29 1.75 4.37 -14.04
N ALA A 30 2.77 5.23 -13.93
CA ALA A 30 3.95 5.18 -14.78
C ALA A 30 4.66 3.82 -14.68
N THR A 31 4.77 3.28 -13.47
CA THR A 31 5.32 1.93 -13.23
C THR A 31 4.46 0.87 -13.92
N GLN A 32 3.13 0.87 -13.73
CA GLN A 32 2.24 -0.12 -14.34
C GLN A 32 2.32 -0.10 -15.87
N ARG A 33 2.35 1.08 -16.48
CA ARG A 33 2.51 1.23 -17.94
C ARG A 33 3.86 0.68 -18.44
N ARG A 34 4.97 0.98 -17.74
CA ARG A 34 6.30 0.45 -18.10
C ARG A 34 6.35 -1.07 -17.99
N TRP A 35 5.76 -1.63 -16.92
CA TRP A 35 5.65 -3.07 -16.74
C TRP A 35 4.81 -3.72 -17.82
N LEU A 36 3.63 -3.18 -18.14
CA LEU A 36 2.78 -3.69 -19.22
C LEU A 36 3.51 -3.67 -20.57
N ALA A 37 4.17 -2.55 -20.90
CA ALA A 37 4.95 -2.44 -22.12
C ALA A 37 6.11 -3.43 -22.20
N ALA A 38 6.81 -3.68 -21.08
CA ALA A 38 7.87 -4.68 -21.02
C ALA A 38 7.32 -6.11 -21.16
N THR A 39 6.21 -6.43 -20.48
CA THR A 39 5.54 -7.74 -20.60
C THR A 39 5.13 -8.02 -22.04
N LEU A 40 4.49 -7.06 -22.71
CA LEU A 40 4.06 -7.23 -24.11
C LEU A 40 5.25 -7.39 -25.06
N ARG A 41 6.34 -6.64 -24.84
CA ARG A 41 7.57 -6.76 -25.64
C ARG A 41 8.22 -8.14 -25.54
N HIS A 42 8.09 -8.79 -24.39
CA HIS A 42 8.73 -10.07 -24.09
C HIS A 42 7.73 -11.23 -23.96
N GLU A 43 6.53 -11.07 -24.52
CA GLU A 43 5.40 -11.97 -24.27
C GLU A 43 5.70 -13.43 -24.64
N GLU A 44 6.32 -13.68 -25.80
CA GLU A 44 6.69 -15.02 -26.25
C GLU A 44 7.64 -15.72 -25.25
N GLY A 45 8.70 -15.03 -24.84
CA GLY A 45 9.67 -15.54 -23.87
C GLY A 45 9.07 -15.71 -22.48
N LEU A 46 8.10 -14.89 -22.10
CA LEU A 46 7.39 -15.05 -20.84
C LEU A 46 6.42 -16.24 -20.90
N ARG A 47 5.76 -16.49 -22.04
CA ARG A 47 4.85 -17.62 -22.22
C ARG A 47 5.59 -18.95 -22.15
N SER A 48 6.81 -19.03 -22.70
CA SER A 48 7.63 -20.24 -22.62
C SER A 48 8.09 -20.59 -21.20
N VAL A 49 8.19 -19.60 -20.30
CA VAL A 49 8.64 -19.78 -18.91
C VAL A 49 7.47 -19.90 -17.92
N LEU A 50 6.42 -19.11 -18.10
CA LEU A 50 5.32 -18.95 -17.14
C LEU A 50 4.01 -19.62 -17.59
N GLY A 51 3.93 -20.05 -18.85
CA GLY A 51 2.71 -20.56 -19.48
C GLY A 51 1.77 -19.46 -19.97
N ASP A 52 0.91 -19.81 -20.93
CA ASP A 52 -0.02 -18.88 -21.57
C ASP A 52 -0.97 -18.21 -20.56
N ASP A 53 -1.58 -18.99 -19.67
CA ASP A 53 -2.54 -18.49 -18.69
C ASP A 53 -1.92 -17.46 -17.73
N GLY A 54 -0.72 -17.76 -17.20
CA GLY A 54 -0.03 -16.87 -16.27
C GLY A 54 0.35 -15.53 -16.90
N VAL A 55 0.77 -15.55 -18.18
CA VAL A 55 1.08 -14.32 -18.91
C VAL A 55 -0.20 -13.54 -19.22
N HIS A 56 -1.24 -14.21 -19.69
CA HIS A 56 -2.53 -13.59 -20.00
C HIS A 56 -3.14 -12.91 -18.76
N GLU A 57 -3.25 -13.63 -17.65
CA GLU A 57 -3.75 -13.06 -16.38
C GLU A 57 -2.91 -11.87 -15.92
N GLY A 58 -1.58 -11.96 -16.07
CA GLY A 58 -0.64 -10.91 -15.72
C GLY A 58 -0.82 -9.63 -16.55
N ILE A 59 -1.15 -9.76 -17.83
CA ILE A 59 -1.45 -8.65 -18.75
C ILE A 59 -2.81 -8.03 -18.39
N GLU A 60 -3.85 -8.85 -18.29
CA GLU A 60 -5.21 -8.38 -18.04
C GLU A 60 -5.34 -7.70 -16.66
N ARG A 61 -4.68 -8.24 -15.63
CA ARG A 61 -4.60 -7.59 -14.32
C ARG A 61 -3.98 -6.20 -14.40
N ARG A 62 -2.92 -6.03 -15.20
CA ARG A 62 -2.22 -4.74 -15.34
C ARG A 62 -3.05 -3.75 -16.14
N ARG A 63 -3.71 -4.17 -17.22
CA ARG A 63 -4.67 -3.35 -17.99
C ARG A 63 -5.77 -2.81 -17.07
N ARG A 64 -6.44 -3.69 -16.33
CA ARG A 64 -7.48 -3.29 -15.36
C ARG A 64 -6.97 -2.30 -14.30
N THR A 65 -5.73 -2.46 -13.85
CA THR A 65 -5.11 -1.55 -12.87
C THR A 65 -4.88 -0.15 -13.49
N VAL A 66 -4.36 -0.09 -14.71
CA VAL A 66 -4.15 1.16 -15.45
C VAL A 66 -5.49 1.87 -15.67
N ASP A 67 -6.49 1.15 -16.20
CA ASP A 67 -7.82 1.71 -16.49
C ASP A 67 -8.50 2.22 -15.21
N ALA A 68 -8.38 1.48 -14.09
CA ALA A 68 -8.94 1.92 -12.82
C ALA A 68 -8.28 3.18 -12.27
N ILE A 69 -6.97 3.36 -12.47
CA ILE A 69 -6.28 4.59 -12.04
C ILE A 69 -6.69 5.77 -12.94
N GLU A 70 -6.68 5.58 -14.25
CA GLU A 70 -7.06 6.61 -15.23
C GLU A 70 -8.52 7.03 -15.08
N GLY A 71 -9.41 6.08 -14.75
CA GLY A 71 -10.82 6.33 -14.44
C GLY A 71 -11.08 6.88 -13.04
N GLY A 72 -10.04 7.12 -12.21
CA GLY A 72 -10.18 7.66 -10.86
C GLY A 72 -10.79 6.69 -9.83
N LEU A 73 -10.91 5.41 -10.17
CA LEU A 73 -11.42 4.35 -9.27
C LEU A 73 -10.35 3.84 -8.31
N LEU A 74 -9.08 3.88 -8.72
CA LEU A 74 -7.95 3.39 -7.95
C LEU A 74 -6.93 4.51 -7.75
N SER A 75 -6.58 4.79 -6.49
CA SER A 75 -5.44 5.62 -6.11
C SER A 75 -4.42 4.80 -5.34
N ARG A 76 -3.21 5.33 -5.21
CA ARG A 76 -2.17 4.73 -4.39
C ARG A 76 -1.50 5.78 -3.53
N THR A 77 -1.57 5.55 -2.23
CA THR A 77 -1.01 6.43 -1.21
C THR A 77 0.08 5.70 -0.44
N LEU A 78 1.21 6.37 -0.25
CA LEU A 78 2.28 5.96 0.65
C LEU A 78 2.05 6.63 2.01
N TYR A 79 2.09 5.83 3.06
CA TYR A 79 2.09 6.32 4.44
C TYR A 79 3.42 5.98 5.11
N SER A 80 4.06 6.97 5.73
CA SER A 80 5.17 6.77 6.67
C SER A 80 4.76 7.26 8.05
N ALA A 81 5.20 6.57 9.09
CA ALA A 81 4.92 6.98 10.47
C ALA A 81 5.93 6.39 11.46
N THR A 82 6.15 7.10 12.57
CA THR A 82 7.01 6.68 13.67
C THR A 82 6.18 6.03 14.77
N ARG A 83 6.66 4.93 15.38
CA ARG A 83 6.00 4.36 16.56
C ARG A 83 6.36 5.14 17.81
N SER A 84 5.37 5.66 18.53
CA SER A 84 5.65 6.35 19.80
C SER A 84 6.18 5.37 20.87
N HIS A 85 7.37 5.64 21.40
CA HIS A 85 8.00 4.78 22.42
C HIS A 85 7.38 4.96 23.83
N ARG A 86 6.46 5.93 23.99
CA ARG A 86 5.80 6.28 25.25
C ARG A 86 4.88 5.21 25.83
N LEU A 87 4.57 4.15 25.07
CA LEU A 87 3.75 3.03 25.55
C LEU A 87 4.55 1.90 26.25
N ARG A 88 5.90 1.98 26.34
CA ARG A 88 6.71 0.96 27.04
C ARG A 88 6.99 1.25 28.52
N TYR A 89 6.67 2.42 29.06
CA TYR A 89 7.03 2.82 30.44
C TYR A 89 5.84 2.96 31.42
N GLY A 90 4.68 2.39 31.10
CA GLY A 90 3.45 2.61 31.87
C GLY A 90 2.91 1.42 32.68
N ARG A 91 3.61 0.27 32.72
CA ARG A 91 3.07 -0.95 33.34
C ARG A 91 4.07 -1.67 34.26
N ASP A 92 4.78 -0.95 35.13
CA ASP A 92 5.50 -1.57 36.27
C ASP A 92 5.62 -0.70 37.53
N ALA A 93 5.07 0.53 37.57
CA ALA A 93 5.21 1.43 38.73
C ALA A 93 3.97 1.48 39.64
N ARG A 94 3.22 0.37 39.76
CA ARG A 94 2.25 0.20 40.86
C ARG A 94 2.66 -0.94 41.77
N SER A 95 3.74 -0.69 42.52
CA SER A 95 3.91 -1.27 43.85
C SER A 95 3.72 -0.15 44.86
N SER A 96 2.61 -0.25 45.58
CA SER A 96 2.15 0.67 46.62
C SER A 96 3.20 0.90 47.72
N PRO A 97 3.13 2.04 48.43
CA PRO A 97 3.98 2.33 49.58
C PRO A 97 3.49 1.52 50.78
N ASN A 98 4.35 0.68 51.37
CA ASN A 98 4.22 0.31 52.78
C ASN A 98 5.50 -0.34 53.33
N ARG A 99 6.31 0.43 54.05
CA ARG A 99 6.77 0.18 55.44
C ARG A 99 7.87 1.18 55.81
#